data_AF-A0AAJ3MPL0-F1
#
_entry.id   AF-A0AAJ3MPL0-F1
#
_cell.length_a   1.000
_cell.length_b   1.000
_cell.length_c   1.000
_cell.angle_alpha   90.00
_cell.angle_beta   90.00
_cell.angle_gamma   90.00
#
_symmetry.space_group_name_H-M   'P 1'
#
loop_
_entity.id
_entity.type
_entity.pdbx_description
1 polymer ?
#
loop_
_entity_poly.entity_id
_entity_poly.type
_entity_poly.pdbx_seq_one_letter_code
_entity_poly.pdbx_strand_id
1 'polypeptide(L)'
;MLLRGLTWLVLFQLIGTAINHLLVPVLPGPIIGLLLMLGFLVWRGEVGEPLSLAAGSLLRYLPLLLVPPAVGVMVYAKDIVADFWAIVGALVLSLVIAMGFVGVLMQQMVKRKEKDQ
;
A
#
# COMPACT_ATOMS: atom_id res chain seq x y z
N MET A 1 -5.57 19.79 -12.76
CA MET A 1 -5.05 18.42 -13.06
C MET A 1 -4.78 17.64 -11.78
N LEU A 2 -3.92 18.12 -10.88
CA LEU A 2 -3.65 17.47 -9.57
C LEU A 2 -4.89 17.19 -8.73
N LEU A 3 -5.81 18.17 -8.62
CA LEU A 3 -7.07 17.99 -7.87
C LEU A 3 -7.86 16.78 -8.35
N ARG A 4 -7.93 16.54 -9.67
CA ARG A 4 -8.67 15.40 -10.22
C ARG A 4 -8.05 14.06 -9.83
N GLY A 5 -6.72 13.98 -9.79
CA GLY A 5 -6.00 12.79 -9.31
C GLY A 5 -6.17 12.59 -7.81
N LEU A 6 -6.09 13.67 -7.02
CA LEU A 6 -6.30 13.61 -5.58
C LEU A 6 -7.73 13.21 -5.23
N THR A 7 -8.73 13.72 -5.95
CA THR A 7 -10.13 13.30 -5.78
C THR A 7 -10.28 11.81 -6.04
N TRP A 8 -9.62 11.24 -7.05
CA TRP A 8 -9.64 9.79 -7.28
C TRP A 8 -9.00 9.02 -6.11
N LEU A 9 -7.82 9.44 -5.66
CA LEU A 9 -7.15 8.82 -4.51
C LEU A 9 -8.04 8.85 -3.25
N VAL A 10 -8.61 10.02 -2.95
CA VAL A 10 -9.50 10.22 -1.79
C VAL A 10 -10.82 9.47 -1.94
N LEU A 11 -11.39 9.40 -3.15
CA LEU A 11 -12.63 8.66 -3.40
C LEU A 11 -12.44 7.17 -3.10
N PHE A 12 -11.41 6.54 -3.66
CA PHE A 12 -11.09 5.14 -3.37
C PHE A 12 -10.73 4.92 -1.90
N GLN A 13 -10.01 5.86 -1.29
CA GLN A 13 -9.74 5.86 0.14
C GLN A 13 -11.02 5.85 0.98
N LEU A 14 -11.99 6.71 0.66
CA LEU A 14 -13.26 6.79 1.39
C LEU A 14 -14.11 5.53 1.20
N ILE A 15 -14.15 4.98 -0.01
CA ILE A 15 -14.81 3.70 -0.29
C ILE A 15 -14.14 2.58 0.53
N GLY A 16 -12.81 2.54 0.55
CA GLY A 16 -12.04 1.60 1.36
C GLY A 16 -12.33 1.73 2.85
N THR A 17 -12.44 2.96 3.37
CA THR A 17 -12.81 3.21 4.77
C THR A 17 -14.25 2.77 5.07
N ALA A 18 -15.19 3.01 4.15
CA ALA A 18 -16.56 2.51 4.30
C ALA A 18 -16.58 0.97 4.37
N ILE A 19 -15.85 0.29 3.48
CA ILE A 19 -15.76 -1.18 3.48
C ILE A 19 -15.03 -1.70 4.73
N ASN A 20 -13.98 -1.03 5.19
CA ASN A 20 -13.33 -1.37 6.47
C ASN A 20 -14.35 -1.39 7.59
N HIS A 21 -15.22 -0.37 7.67
CA HIS A 21 -16.16 -0.28 8.78
C HIS A 21 -17.31 -1.29 8.69
N LEU A 22 -17.73 -1.69 7.49
CA LEU A 22 -18.86 -2.60 7.29
C LEU A 22 -18.47 -4.09 7.18
N LEU A 23 -17.37 -4.43 6.50
CA LEU A 23 -17.01 -5.81 6.14
C LEU A 23 -15.69 -6.31 6.76
N VAL A 24 -14.65 -5.47 6.78
CA VAL A 24 -13.28 -5.92 7.12
C VAL A 24 -12.58 -4.96 8.09
N PRO A 25 -12.99 -4.94 9.37
CA PRO A 25 -12.49 -3.97 10.35
C PRO A 25 -10.99 -4.13 10.65
N VAL A 26 -10.44 -5.34 10.42
CA VAL A 26 -9.02 -5.66 10.66
C VAL A 26 -8.09 -4.95 9.68
N LEU A 27 -8.55 -4.65 8.45
CA LEU A 27 -7.72 -4.03 7.42
C LEU A 27 -7.94 -2.52 7.35
N PRO A 28 -6.91 -1.68 7.52
CA PRO A 28 -7.03 -0.24 7.38
C PRO A 28 -7.70 0.18 6.07
N GLY A 29 -8.64 1.13 6.14
CA GLY A 29 -9.32 1.70 4.98
C GLY A 29 -8.41 2.09 3.81
N PRO A 30 -7.22 2.70 4.04
CA PRO A 30 -6.27 3.02 2.97
C PRO A 30 -5.78 1.83 2.16
N ILE A 31 -5.56 0.68 2.81
CA ILE A 31 -5.08 -0.53 2.15
C ILE A 31 -6.19 -1.09 1.24
N ILE A 32 -7.43 -1.09 1.73
CA ILE A 32 -8.58 -1.51 0.92
C ILE A 32 -8.77 -0.58 -0.28
N GLY A 33 -8.72 0.73 -0.07
CA GLY A 33 -8.83 1.72 -1.14
C GLY A 33 -7.76 1.55 -2.22
N LEU A 34 -6.52 1.25 -1.81
CA LEU A 34 -5.41 0.94 -2.73
C LEU A 34 -5.70 -0.30 -3.58
N LEU A 35 -6.20 -1.39 -2.98
CA LEU A 35 -6.52 -2.62 -3.70
C LEU A 35 -7.68 -2.42 -4.69
N LEU A 36 -8.71 -1.68 -4.30
CA LEU A 36 -9.82 -1.32 -5.20
C LEU A 36 -9.33 -0.48 -6.38
N MET A 37 -8.49 0.52 -6.10
CA MET A 37 -7.93 1.37 -7.14
C MET A 37 -7.03 0.57 -8.08
N LEU A 38 -6.22 -0.35 -7.55
CA LEU A 38 -5.40 -1.26 -8.35
C LEU A 38 -6.28 -2.12 -9.27
N GLY A 39 -7.35 -2.73 -8.74
CA GLY A 39 -8.30 -3.51 -9.55
C GLY A 39 -8.95 -2.67 -10.66
N PHE A 40 -9.36 -1.44 -10.33
CA PHE A 40 -9.90 -0.49 -11.32
C PHE A 40 -8.88 -0.13 -12.40
N LEU A 41 -7.62 0.13 -12.03
CA LEU A 41 -6.55 0.46 -12.99
C LEU A 41 -6.18 -0.73 -13.87
N VAL A 42 -6.15 -1.95 -13.32
CA VAL A 42 -5.94 -3.18 -14.09
C VAL A 42 -7.06 -3.38 -15.11
N TRP A 43 -8.32 -3.18 -14.70
CA TRP A 43 -9.47 -3.26 -15.61
C TRP A 43 -9.43 -2.19 -16.70
N ARG A 44 -9.02 -0.97 -16.35
CA ARG A 44 -8.89 0.15 -17.29
C ARG A 44 -7.69 0.01 -18.25
N GLY A 45 -6.63 -0.67 -17.83
CA GLY A 45 -5.42 -0.92 -18.63
C GLY A 45 -4.45 0.28 -18.75
N GLU A 46 -4.78 1.43 -18.18
CA GLU A 46 -3.96 2.65 -18.23
C GLU A 46 -4.00 3.43 -16.90
N VAL A 47 -2.91 4.13 -16.60
CA VAL A 47 -2.83 5.06 -15.46
C VAL A 47 -2.97 6.48 -16.00
N GLY A 48 -4.06 7.16 -15.63
CA GLY A 48 -4.29 8.54 -16.08
C GLY A 48 -3.23 9.51 -15.55
N GLU A 49 -2.77 10.42 -16.41
CA GLU A 49 -1.79 11.46 -16.06
C GLU A 49 -2.14 12.27 -14.78
N PRO A 50 -3.40 12.68 -14.54
CA PRO A 50 -3.76 13.39 -13.30
C PRO A 50 -3.49 12.57 -12.03
N LEU A 51 -3.69 11.25 -12.10
CA LEU A 51 -3.49 10.34 -10.97
C LEU A 51 -1.99 10.15 -10.70
N SER A 52 -1.19 9.98 -11.75
CA SER A 52 0.27 9.90 -11.65
C SER A 52 0.87 11.16 -11.02
N LEU A 53 0.43 12.35 -11.46
CA LEU A 53 0.88 13.62 -10.90
C LEU A 53 0.49 13.77 -9.42
N ALA A 54 -0.73 13.39 -9.04
CA ALA A 54 -1.19 13.47 -7.66
C ALA A 54 -0.43 12.51 -6.75
N ALA A 55 -0.25 11.25 -7.16
CA ALA A 55 0.51 10.25 -6.43
C ALA A 55 1.98 10.71 -6.26
N GLY A 56 2.63 11.15 -7.35
CA GLY A 56 3.99 11.65 -7.32
C GLY A 56 4.18 12.86 -6.40
N SER A 57 3.20 13.77 -6.35
CA SER A 57 3.22 14.89 -5.40
C SER A 57 3.10 14.40 -3.95
N LEU A 58 2.27 13.41 -3.68
CA LEU A 58 2.08 12.87 -2.32
C LEU A 58 3.32 12.10 -1.84
N LEU A 59 4.00 11.39 -2.74
CA LEU A 59 5.27 10.70 -2.45
C LEU A 59 6.36 11.66 -1.96
N ARG A 60 6.37 12.93 -2.43
CA ARG A 60 7.32 13.95 -1.93
C ARG A 60 7.11 14.27 -0.44
N TYR A 61 5.90 14.05 0.06
CA TYR A 61 5.53 14.23 1.46
C TYR A 61 5.50 12.90 2.23
N LEU A 62 5.97 11.79 1.65
CA LEU A 62 6.04 10.49 2.32
C LEU A 62 6.74 10.56 3.69
N PRO A 63 7.84 11.33 3.88
CA PRO A 63 8.43 11.48 5.21
C PRO A 63 7.44 11.98 6.26
N LEU A 64 6.56 12.93 5.90
CA LEU A 64 5.50 13.43 6.79
C LEU A 64 4.45 12.36 7.09
N LEU A 65 4.07 11.55 6.09
CA LEU A 65 3.11 10.46 6.24
C LEU A 65 3.64 9.31 7.11
N LEU A 66 4.97 9.16 7.21
CA LEU A 66 5.62 8.16 8.05
C LEU A 66 5.85 8.63 9.50
N VAL A 67 5.64 9.92 9.80
CA VAL A 67 5.78 10.44 11.16
C VAL A 67 4.83 9.75 12.16
N PRO A 68 3.50 9.61 11.90
CA PRO A 68 2.61 8.99 12.87
C PRO A 68 2.98 7.52 13.20
N PRO A 69 3.30 6.66 12.20
CA PRO A 69 3.84 5.33 12.47
C PRO A 69 5.15 5.37 13.29
N ALA A 70 6.09 6.25 12.94
CA ALA A 70 7.38 6.36 13.63
C ALA A 70 7.22 6.79 15.10
N VAL A 71 6.34 7.75 15.37
CA VAL A 71 6.02 8.18 16.73
C VAL A 71 5.36 7.05 17.51
N GLY A 72 4.49 6.25 16.87
CA GLY A 72 3.91 5.05 17.49
C GLY A 72 4.98 4.07 17.98
N VAL A 73 6.02 3.82 17.19
CA VAL A 73 7.16 2.96 17.59
C VAL A 73 7.89 3.52 18.82
N MET A 74 8.08 4.84 18.90
CA MET A 74 8.73 5.47 20.05
C MET A 74 7.94 5.30 21.36
N VAL A 75 6.60 5.30 21.29
CA VAL A 75 5.73 5.11 22.45
C VAL A 75 5.89 3.71 23.04
N TYR A 76 5.98 2.68 22.19
CA TYR A 76 6.12 1.27 22.60
C TYR A 76 7.58 0.78 22.64
N ALA A 77 8.55 1.69 22.69
CA ALA A 77 9.96 1.33 22.60
C ALA A 77 10.40 0.32 23.69
N LYS A 78 9.86 0.44 24.91
CA LYS A 78 10.17 -0.50 26.00
C LYS A 78 9.65 -1.91 25.73
N ASP A 79 8.43 -2.01 25.23
CA ASP A 79 7.81 -3.30 24.88
C ASP A 79 8.54 -3.95 23.70
N ILE A 80 8.96 -3.15 22.72
CA ILE A 80 9.76 -3.61 21.58
C ILE A 80 11.11 -4.19 22.02
N VAL A 81 11.76 -3.58 23.02
CA VAL A 81 13.02 -4.10 23.56
C VAL A 81 12.81 -5.40 24.32
N ALA A 82 11.71 -5.53 25.07
CA ALA A 82 11.38 -6.75 25.79
C ALA A 82 11.14 -7.94 24.84
N ASP A 83 10.40 -7.70 23.74
CA ASP A 83 10.06 -8.72 22.74
C ASP A 83 10.96 -8.70 21.49
N PHE A 84 12.17 -8.15 21.62
CA PHE A 84 13.08 -7.84 20.50
C PHE A 84 13.26 -9.02 19.54
N TRP A 85 13.55 -10.21 20.06
CA TRP A 85 13.79 -11.40 19.24
C TRP A 85 12.54 -11.86 18.49
N ALA A 86 11.37 -11.78 19.11
CA ALA A 86 10.10 -12.14 18.46
C ALA A 86 9.77 -11.16 17.34
N ILE A 87 9.94 -9.86 17.58
CA ILE A 87 9.68 -8.81 16.61
C ILE A 87 10.65 -8.90 15.43
N VAL A 88 11.96 -9.01 15.68
CA VAL A 88 12.96 -9.15 14.61
C VAL A 88 12.69 -10.41 13.79
N GLY A 89 12.39 -11.55 14.45
CA GLY A 89 12.03 -12.78 13.76
C GLY A 89 10.80 -12.61 12.86
N ALA A 90 9.72 -12.00 13.37
CA ALA A 90 8.51 -11.74 12.61
C ALA A 90 8.74 -10.76 11.43
N LEU A 91 9.54 -9.71 11.63
CA LEU A 91 9.87 -8.75 10.59
C LEU A 91 10.71 -9.37 9.48
N VAL A 92 11.77 -10.10 9.82
CA VAL A 92 12.63 -10.75 8.83
C VAL A 92 11.87 -11.82 8.07
N LEU A 93 11.09 -12.66 8.76
CA LEU A 93 10.31 -13.70 8.12
C LEU A 93 9.23 -13.12 7.18
N SER A 94 8.48 -12.13 7.65
CA SER A 94 7.45 -11.48 6.82
C SER A 94 8.06 -10.75 5.62
N LEU A 95 9.23 -10.13 5.78
CA LEU A 95 9.97 -9.49 4.68
C LEU A 95 10.39 -10.52 3.63
N VAL A 96 11.00 -11.64 4.04
CA VAL A 96 11.44 -12.69 3.11
C VAL A 96 10.24 -13.29 2.35
N ILE A 97 9.15 -13.57 3.05
CA ILE A 97 7.91 -14.07 2.42
C ILE A 97 7.36 -13.04 1.43
N ALA A 98 7.25 -11.77 1.82
CA ALA A 98 6.73 -10.71 0.96
C ALA A 98 7.61 -10.51 -0.28
N MET A 99 8.93 -10.47 -0.12
CA MET A 99 9.87 -10.33 -1.24
C MET A 99 9.79 -11.53 -2.20
N GLY A 100 9.73 -12.75 -1.67
CA GLY A 100 9.56 -13.96 -2.49
C GLY A 100 8.25 -13.92 -3.27
N PHE A 101 7.15 -13.57 -2.60
CA PHE A 101 5.84 -13.46 -3.23
C PHE A 101 5.79 -12.39 -4.32
N VAL A 102 6.29 -11.18 -4.03
CA VAL A 102 6.36 -10.08 -5.02
C VAL A 102 7.27 -10.46 -6.19
N GLY A 103 8.40 -11.11 -5.93
CA GLY A 103 9.31 -11.59 -6.97
C GLY A 103 8.66 -12.61 -7.91
N VAL A 104 7.95 -13.60 -7.35
CA VAL A 104 7.20 -14.60 -8.13
C VAL A 104 6.08 -13.92 -8.94
N LEU A 105 5.31 -13.02 -8.33
CA LEU A 105 4.28 -12.27 -9.04
C LEU A 105 4.85 -11.45 -10.19
N MET A 106 5.94 -10.71 -9.98
CA MET A 106 6.60 -9.98 -11.05
C MET A 106 7.07 -10.90 -12.17
N GLN A 107 7.70 -12.03 -11.84
CA GLN A 107 8.17 -12.99 -12.83
C GLN A 107 7.00 -13.57 -13.65
N GLN A 108 5.86 -13.85 -13.02
CA GLN A 108 4.65 -14.29 -13.72
C GLN A 108 4.10 -13.21 -14.67
N MET A 109 4.08 -11.94 -14.25
CA MET A 109 3.61 -10.86 -15.12
C MET A 109 4.54 -10.64 -16.32
N VAL A 110 5.86 -10.75 -16.14
CA VAL A 110 6.83 -10.63 -17.23
C VAL A 110 6.69 -11.80 -18.22
N LYS A 111 6.62 -13.05 -17.73
CA LYS A 111 6.42 -14.24 -18.58
C LYS A 111 5.12 -14.20 -19.38
N ARG A 112 4.05 -13.58 -18.85
CA ARG A 112 2.79 -13.38 -19.59
C ARG A 112 2.98 -12.42 -20.78
N LYS A 113 3.69 -11.30 -20.58
CA LYS A 113 4.00 -10.36 -21.67
C LYS A 113 4.84 -10.98 -22.79
N GLU A 114 5.77 -11.86 -22.45
CA GLU A 114 6.64 -12.54 -23.41
C GLU A 114 5.89 -13.61 -24.23
N LYS A 115 4.75 -14.09 -23.74
CA LYS A 115 3.91 -15.08 -24.42
C LYS A 115 2.82 -14.45 -25.30
N ASP A 116 2.52 -13.17 -25.07
CA ASP A 116 1.57 -12.36 -25.84
C ASP A 116 2.26 -11.48 -26.92
N GLN A 117 3.60 -11.55 -27.04
CA GLN A 117 4.41 -10.98 -28.14
C GLN A 117 4.76 -12.07 -29.16
#